data_AF-A0A2M8PS72-F1
#
_entry.id   AF-A0A2M8PS72-F1
#
_cell.length_a   1.000
_cell.length_b   1.000
_cell.length_c   1.000
_cell.angle_alpha   90.00
_cell.angle_beta   90.00
_cell.angle_gamma   90.00
#
_symmetry.space_group_name_H-M   'P 1'
#
loop_
_entity.id
_entity.type
_entity.pdbx_description
1 polymer ?
#
loop_
_entity_poly.entity_id
_entity_poly.type
_entity_poly.pdbx_seq_one_letter_code
_entity_poly.pdbx_strand_id
1 'polypeptide(L)' 'MSGFYNTVARFYDAENQDKTEDLLFYSELADEYGGPILDVGCGTGRVMLHLAQEGHTIHGIDN' A
#
# COMPACT_ATOMS: atom_id res chain seq x y z
N MET A 1 -15.25 -7.65 -10.34
CA MET A 1 -14.01 -7.13 -10.95
C MET A 1 -12.81 -8.00 -10.52
N SER A 2 -12.94 -9.34 -10.56
CA SER A 2 -12.02 -10.25 -9.86
C SER A 2 -11.08 -11.07 -10.75
N GLY A 3 -11.43 -11.33 -12.02
CA GLY A 3 -10.67 -12.26 -12.87
C GLY A 3 -9.27 -11.80 -13.25
N PHE A 4 -9.09 -10.51 -13.52
CA PHE A 4 -7.80 -9.95 -13.91
C PHE A 4 -6.80 -9.99 -12.75
N TYR A 5 -7.14 -9.37 -11.61
CA TYR A 5 -6.26 -9.33 -10.44
C TYR A 5 -5.95 -10.72 -9.88
N ASN A 6 -6.91 -11.66 -9.87
CA ASN A 6 -6.62 -13.05 -9.51
C ASN A 6 -5.53 -13.71 -10.37
N THR A 7 -5.44 -13.34 -11.65
CA THR A 7 -4.46 -13.93 -12.57
C THR A 7 -3.08 -13.32 -12.41
N VAL A 8 -3.02 -11.99 -12.21
CA VAL A 8 -1.75 -11.24 -12.23
C VAL A 8 -1.17 -10.96 -10.84
N ALA A 9 -1.94 -11.08 -9.76
CA ALA A 9 -1.51 -10.71 -8.41
C ALA A 9 -0.17 -11.32 -7.99
N ARG A 10 0.07 -12.59 -8.34
CA ARG A 10 1.33 -13.30 -8.01
C ARG A 10 2.59 -12.69 -8.63
N PHE A 11 2.45 -11.84 -9.65
CA PHE A 11 3.56 -11.16 -10.32
C PHE A 11 3.70 -9.69 -9.90
N TYR A 12 2.71 -9.15 -9.18
CA TYR A 12 2.59 -7.72 -8.94
C TYR A 12 3.83 -7.15 -8.24
N ASP A 13 4.28 -7.78 -7.14
CA ASP A 13 5.43 -7.29 -6.38
C ASP A 13 6.72 -7.35 -7.21
N ALA A 14 6.91 -8.43 -7.99
CA ALA A 14 8.09 -8.56 -8.85
C ALA A 14 8.13 -7.49 -9.96
N GLU A 15 6.98 -7.11 -10.51
CA GLU A 15 6.89 -6.07 -11.55
C GLU A 15 6.94 -4.63 -11.01
N ASN A 16 6.67 -4.44 -9.71
CA ASN A 16 6.51 -3.11 -9.11
C ASN A 16 7.47 -2.86 -7.93
N GLN A 17 8.41 -3.76 -7.64
CA GLN A 17 9.38 -3.62 -6.54
C GLN A 17 10.17 -2.30 -6.58
N ASP A 18 10.45 -1.79 -7.78
CA ASP A 18 11.25 -0.59 -7.98
C ASP A 18 10.40 0.71 -7.98
N LYS A 19 9.07 0.58 -7.84
CA LYS A 19 8.16 1.73 -7.73
C LYS A 19 8.14 2.20 -6.28
N THR A 20 9.05 3.11 -5.97
CA THR A 20 9.19 3.68 -4.61
C THR A 20 9.02 5.20 -4.59
N GLU A 21 8.87 5.83 -5.75
CA GLU A 21 8.82 7.29 -5.90
C GLU A 21 7.64 7.96 -5.18
N ASP A 22 6.58 7.21 -4.93
CA ASP A 22 5.37 7.68 -4.25
C ASP A 22 5.37 7.40 -2.74
N LEU A 23 6.26 6.53 -2.24
CA LEU A 23 6.27 6.16 -0.82
C LEU A 23 6.58 7.36 0.08
N LEU A 24 7.53 8.21 -0.32
CA LEU A 24 7.85 9.43 0.43
C LEU A 24 6.64 10.36 0.55
N PHE A 25 5.86 10.51 -0.51
CA PHE A 25 4.65 11.32 -0.49
C PHE A 25 3.63 10.78 0.53
N TYR A 26 3.46 9.47 0.60
CA TYR A 26 2.56 8.86 1.59
C TYR A 26 3.08 8.99 3.02
N SER A 27 4.40 8.88 3.25
CA SER A 27 5.01 9.13 4.57
C SER A 27 4.78 10.57 5.03
N GLU A 28 5.01 11.55 4.15
CA GLU A 28 4.78 12.97 4.45
C GLU A 28 3.31 13.25 4.82
N LEU A 29 2.36 12.65 4.09
CA LEU A 29 0.94 12.74 4.45
C LEU A 29 0.63 12.05 5.78
N ALA A 30 1.21 10.88 6.05
CA ALA A 30 0.97 10.15 7.30
C ALA A 30 1.48 10.94 8.52
N ASP A 31 2.62 11.62 8.39
CA ASP A 31 3.18 12.51 9.40
C ASP A 31 2.37 13.81 9.56
N GLU A 32 1.90 14.40 8.46
CA GLU A 32 1.12 15.65 8.49
C GLU A 32 -0.24 15.46 9.19
N TYR A 33 -0.95 14.39 8.86
CA TYR A 33 -2.34 14.19 9.30
C TYR A 33 -2.49 13.26 10.51
N GLY A 34 -1.53 12.36 10.77
CA GLY A 34 -1.62 11.38 11.85
C GLY A 34 -2.62 10.24 11.61
N GLY A 35 -2.91 9.42 12.63
CA GLY A 35 -3.66 8.16 12.49
C GLY A 35 -4.95 8.05 13.32
N PRO A 36 -5.79 7.02 13.06
CA PRO A 36 -5.50 5.83 12.23
C PRO A 36 -5.76 6.00 10.71
N ILE A 37 -4.95 5.31 9.89
CA ILE A 37 -5.00 5.38 8.41
C ILE A 37 -5.77 4.18 7.84
N LEU A 38 -6.52 4.39 6.75
CA LEU A 38 -7.19 3.35 5.97
C LEU A 38 -6.69 3.35 4.52
N ASP A 39 -6.09 2.24 4.08
CA ASP A 39 -5.69 1.98 2.69
C ASP A 39 -6.78 1.16 1.95
N VAL A 40 -7.46 1.79 1.00
CA VAL A 40 -8.57 1.18 0.24
C VAL A 40 -8.05 0.73 -1.13
N GLY A 41 -8.21 -0.57 -1.42
CA GLY A 41 -7.57 -1.18 -2.58
C GLY A 41 -6.09 -1.46 -2.31
N CYS A 42 -5.79 -1.91 -1.08
CA CYS A 42 -4.41 -2.04 -0.60
C CYS A 42 -3.58 -3.10 -1.36
N GLY A 43 -4.23 -4.00 -2.11
CA GLY A 43 -3.59 -5.04 -2.90
C GLY A 43 -2.63 -5.90 -2.08
N THR A 44 -1.39 -6.04 -2.57
CA THR A 44 -0.30 -6.73 -1.85
C THR A 44 0.29 -5.90 -0.69
N GLY A 45 -0.18 -4.66 -0.50
CA GLY A 45 0.17 -3.83 0.65
C GLY A 45 1.39 -2.94 0.45
N ARG A 46 1.84 -2.66 -0.78
CA ARG A 46 3.08 -1.89 -1.05
C ARG A 46 3.17 -0.59 -0.24
N VAL A 47 2.10 0.22 -0.22
CA VAL A 47 2.06 1.49 0.55
C VAL A 47 1.73 1.23 2.02
N MET A 48 0.70 0.43 2.31
CA MET A 48 0.33 0.12 3.69
C MET A 48 1.51 -0.40 4.52
N LEU A 49 2.23 -1.39 4.01
CA LEU A 49 3.31 -2.06 4.74
C LEU A 49 4.49 -1.12 4.95
N HIS A 50 4.77 -0.23 4.00
CA HIS A 50 5.75 0.84 4.14
C HIS A 50 5.40 1.74 5.34
N LEU A 51 4.17 2.27 5.39
CA LEU A 51 3.72 3.13 6.50
C LEU A 51 3.65 2.38 7.84
N ALA A 52 3.27 1.09 7.81
CA ALA A 52 3.26 0.26 9.01
C ALA A 52 4.68 0.05 9.57
N GLN A 53 5.69 -0.09 8.70
CA GLN A 53 7.10 -0.20 9.10
C GLN A 53 7.64 1.10 9.70
N GLU A 54 7.13 2.25 9.27
CA GLU A 54 7.42 3.56 9.88
C GLU A 54 6.72 3.78 11.23
N GLY A 55 5.81 2.88 11.62
CA GLY A 55 5.15 2.87 12.93
C GLY A 55 3.74 3.45 12.93
N HIS A 56 3.18 3.79 11.76
CA HIS A 56 1.81 4.26 11.67
C HIS A 56 0.80 3.13 11.96
N THR A 57 -0.28 3.46 12.67
CA THR A 57 -1.42 2.56 12.82
C THR A 57 -2.26 2.62 11.56
N ILE A 58 -2.22 1.56 10.76
CA ILE A 58 -2.88 1.48 9.46
C ILE A 58 -3.67 0.18 9.32
N HIS A 59 -4.83 0.29 8.68
CA HIS A 59 -5.66 -0.83 8.26
C HIS A 59 -5.88 -0.74 6.75
N GLY A 60 -6.24 -1.84 6.11
CA GLY A 60 -6.66 -1.76 4.72
C GLY A 60 -7.52 -2.92 4.30
N ILE A 61 -8.09 -2.73 3.13
CA ILE A 61 -9.15 -3.55 2.60
C ILE A 61 -8.94 -3.70 1.10
N ASP A 62 -9.09 -4.93 0.64
CA ASP A 62 -9.12 -5.30 -0.77
C ASP A 62 -10.18 -6.41 -0.97
N ASN A 63 -10.53 -6.71 -2.23
CA ASN A 63 -11.64 -7.62 -2.58
C ASN A 63 -11.20 -9.02 -3.00
#